data_AF-A0A945U8C0-F1
#
_entry.id   AF-A0A945U8C0-F1
#
_cell.length_a   1.000
_cell.length_b   1.000
_cell.length_c   1.000
_cell.angle_alpha   90.00
_cell.angle_beta   90.00
_cell.angle_gamma   90.00
#
_symmetry.space_group_name_H-M   'P 1'
#
loop_
_entity.id
_entity.type
_entity.pdbx_description
1 polymer ?
#
loop_
_entity_poly.entity_id
_entity_poly.type
_entity_poly.pdbx_seq_one_letter_code
_entity_poly.pdbx_strand_id
1 'polypeptide(L)'
;LAKKTYQAIQGGGLDSAKAYNNLGILYIQENQFGKAENAFNASISFYPQIPDAHYNLGKMILSSKKNQALAQNHLQRALTYNRNPAMKEEIIRLIKQTQSP
;
A
#
# COMPACT_ATOMS: atom_id res chain seq x y z
N LEU A 1 8.89 -15.72 -23.85
CA LEU A 1 8.13 -14.63 -24.51
C LEU A 1 7.00 -14.01 -23.64
N ALA A 2 6.63 -14.59 -22.48
CA ALA A 2 5.45 -14.15 -21.71
C ALA A 2 5.60 -12.88 -20.83
N LYS A 3 6.83 -12.43 -20.53
CA LYS A 3 7.03 -11.19 -19.73
C LYS A 3 6.79 -9.89 -20.53
N LYS A 4 6.71 -9.98 -21.85
CA LYS A 4 6.68 -8.81 -22.76
C LYS A 4 5.26 -8.33 -23.12
N THR A 5 4.23 -9.15 -22.89
CA THR A 5 2.83 -8.84 -23.24
C THR A 5 2.01 -8.24 -22.09
N TYR A 6 2.43 -8.37 -20.84
CA TYR A 6 1.71 -7.78 -19.68
C TYR A 6 1.84 -6.25 -19.57
N GLN A 7 2.76 -5.65 -20.34
CA GLN A 7 2.98 -4.20 -20.35
C GLN A 7 2.07 -3.45 -21.33
N ALA A 8 1.20 -4.16 -22.05
CA ALA A 8 0.26 -3.54 -22.96
C ALA A 8 -0.98 -3.08 -22.18
N ILE A 9 -1.09 -1.75 -22.06
CA ILE A 9 -2.27 -0.96 -21.68
C ILE A 9 -2.38 -0.66 -20.17
N GLN A 10 -1.79 0.49 -19.81
CA GLN A 10 -1.97 1.34 -18.62
C GLN A 10 -3.45 1.77 -18.39
N GLY A 11 -4.42 0.87 -18.57
CA GLY A 11 -5.84 1.11 -18.35
C GLY A 11 -6.43 0.16 -17.31
N GLY A 12 -6.18 -1.16 -17.42
CA GLY A 12 -6.84 -2.15 -16.55
C GLY A 12 -6.13 -2.46 -15.21
N GLY A 13 -4.80 -2.28 -15.17
CA GLY A 13 -4.01 -2.60 -13.96
C GLY A 13 -4.28 -1.64 -12.80
N LEU A 14 -4.47 -0.35 -13.10
CA LEU A 14 -4.76 0.65 -12.07
C LEU A 14 -6.15 0.46 -11.46
N ASP A 15 -7.16 0.14 -12.26
CA ASP A 15 -8.53 -0.08 -11.76
C ASP A 15 -8.61 -1.34 -10.90
N SER A 16 -7.96 -2.43 -11.33
CA SER A 16 -7.81 -3.63 -10.52
C SER A 16 -7.08 -3.31 -9.20
N ALA A 17 -5.99 -2.53 -9.27
CA ALA A 17 -5.26 -2.12 -8.08
C ALA A 17 -6.14 -1.32 -7.10
N LYS A 18 -6.92 -0.34 -7.60
CA LYS A 18 -7.86 0.42 -6.76
C LYS A 18 -8.93 -0.46 -6.13
N ALA A 19 -9.49 -1.40 -6.90
CA ALA A 19 -10.50 -2.33 -6.40
C ALA A 19 -9.95 -3.19 -5.25
N TYR A 20 -8.77 -3.78 -5.42
CA TYR A 20 -8.12 -4.55 -4.36
C TYR A 20 -7.71 -3.70 -3.15
N ASN A 21 -7.30 -2.44 -3.36
CA ASN A 21 -7.05 -1.52 -2.26
C ASN A 21 -8.33 -1.27 -1.43
N ASN A 22 -9.46 -1.01 -2.10
CA ASN A 22 -10.73 -0.80 -1.43
C ASN A 22 -11.19 -2.06 -0.70
N LEU A 23 -11.01 -3.24 -1.30
CA LEU A 23 -11.27 -4.52 -0.64
C LEU A 23 -10.44 -4.69 0.64
N GLY A 24 -9.17 -4.28 0.63
CA GLY A 24 -8.33 -4.27 1.82
C GLY A 24 -8.88 -3.37 2.93
N ILE A 25 -9.37 -2.18 2.58
CA ILE A 25 -10.02 -1.26 3.53
C ILE A 25 -11.27 -1.89 4.14
N LEU A 26 -12.11 -2.55 3.34
CA LEU A 26 -13.30 -3.26 3.83
C LEU A 26 -12.91 -4.38 4.82
N TYR A 27 -11.88 -5.17 4.50
CA TYR A 27 -11.39 -6.20 5.43
C TYR A 27 -10.82 -5.62 6.73
N ILE A 28 -10.23 -4.42 6.72
CA ILE A 28 -9.83 -3.73 7.96
C ILE A 28 -11.06 -3.40 8.81
N GLN A 29 -12.14 -2.90 8.21
CA GLN A 29 -13.39 -2.58 8.92
C GLN A 29 -14.03 -3.82 9.55
N GLU A 30 -13.85 -4.98 8.92
CA GLU A 30 -14.29 -6.28 9.45
C GLU A 30 -13.29 -6.93 10.42
N ASN A 31 -12.20 -6.25 10.79
CA ASN A 31 -11.10 -6.78 11.61
C ASN A 31 -10.40 -8.03 11.00
N GLN A 32 -10.54 -8.26 9.70
CA GLN A 32 -9.94 -9.39 8.97
C GLN A 32 -8.55 -9.02 8.43
N PHE A 33 -7.61 -8.72 9.34
CA PHE A 33 -6.29 -8.16 9.00
C PHE A 33 -5.47 -9.00 8.00
N GLY A 34 -5.54 -10.34 8.08
CA GLY A 34 -4.84 -11.21 7.13
C GLY A 34 -5.39 -11.12 5.71
N LYS A 35 -6.72 -10.96 5.56
CA LYS A 35 -7.33 -10.75 4.24
C LYS A 35 -7.04 -9.34 3.71
N ALA A 36 -7.01 -8.35 4.60
CA ALA A 36 -6.62 -6.99 4.24
C ALA A 36 -5.20 -6.95 3.67
N GLU A 37 -4.24 -7.62 4.33
CA GLU A 37 -2.86 -7.76 3.85
C GLU A 37 -2.79 -8.38 2.44
N ASN A 38 -3.50 -9.49 2.22
CA ASN A 38 -3.56 -10.13 0.91
C ASN A 38 -4.13 -9.21 -0.17
N ALA A 39 -5.19 -8.46 0.15
CA ALA A 39 -5.81 -7.53 -0.78
C ALA A 39 -4.88 -6.34 -1.13
N PHE A 40 -4.18 -5.77 -0.15
CA PHE A 40 -3.20 -4.72 -0.43
C PHE A 40 -2.01 -5.24 -1.24
N ASN A 41 -1.52 -6.45 -0.97
CA ASN A 41 -0.47 -7.08 -1.77
C ASN A 41 -0.92 -7.35 -3.22
N ALA A 42 -2.17 -7.80 -3.41
CA ALA A 42 -2.76 -7.94 -4.74
C ALA A 42 -2.79 -6.57 -5.46
N SER A 43 -3.24 -5.52 -4.79
CA SER A 43 -3.24 -4.16 -5.34
C SER A 43 -1.86 -3.72 -5.83
N ILE A 44 -0.82 -3.91 -5.02
CA ILE A 44 0.58 -3.61 -5.36
C ILE A 44 1.06 -4.47 -6.52
N SER A 45 0.63 -5.73 -6.62
CA SER A 45 1.00 -6.60 -7.75
C SER A 45 0.42 -6.13 -9.09
N PHE A 46 -0.78 -5.57 -9.09
CA PHE A 46 -1.43 -5.02 -10.30
C PHE A 46 -0.85 -3.67 -10.70
N TYR A 47 -0.56 -2.80 -9.72
CA TYR A 47 0.08 -1.51 -9.97
C TYR A 47 1.10 -1.18 -8.86
N PRO A 48 2.39 -1.53 -9.05
CA PRO A 48 3.43 -1.35 -8.03
C PRO A 48 3.70 0.10 -7.61
N GLN A 49 3.17 1.07 -8.35
CA GLN A 49 3.33 2.50 -8.07
C GLN A 49 2.08 3.09 -7.39
N ILE A 50 1.14 2.27 -6.90
CA ILE A 50 -0.09 2.78 -6.26
C ILE A 50 0.26 3.32 -4.86
N PRO A 51 0.19 4.64 -4.60
CA PRO A 51 0.57 5.18 -3.30
C PRO A 51 -0.37 4.70 -2.18
N ASP A 52 -1.66 4.53 -2.48
CA ASP A 52 -2.70 4.26 -1.48
C ASP A 52 -2.55 2.87 -0.84
N ALA A 53 -2.29 1.83 -1.64
CA ALA A 53 -2.11 0.48 -1.09
C ALA A 53 -0.82 0.35 -0.28
N HIS A 54 0.25 1.01 -0.71
CA HIS A 54 1.47 1.12 0.07
C HIS A 54 1.24 1.86 1.40
N TYR A 55 0.49 2.96 1.40
CA TYR A 55 0.13 3.69 2.62
C TYR A 55 -0.70 2.81 3.57
N ASN A 56 -1.77 2.19 3.07
CA ASN A 56 -2.69 1.39 3.88
C ASN A 56 -2.01 0.17 4.49
N LEU A 57 -1.21 -0.56 3.70
CA LEU A 57 -0.45 -1.70 4.20
C LEU A 57 0.60 -1.27 5.22
N GLY A 58 1.36 -0.21 4.95
CA GLY A 58 2.35 0.33 5.87
C GLY A 58 1.73 0.76 7.22
N LYS A 59 0.61 1.48 7.17
CA LYS A 59 -0.15 1.90 8.36
C LYS A 59 -0.69 0.71 9.14
N MET A 60 -1.28 -0.28 8.48
CA MET A 60 -1.78 -1.50 9.13
C MET A 60 -0.66 -2.25 9.85
N ILE A 61 0.48 -2.46 9.19
CA ILE A 61 1.64 -3.14 9.78
C ILE A 61 2.16 -2.34 10.98
N LEU A 62 2.28 -1.02 10.85
CA LEU A 62 2.70 -0.14 11.94
C LEU A 62 1.77 -0.24 13.16
N SER A 63 0.45 -0.18 12.95
CA SER A 63 -0.54 -0.32 14.03
C SER A 63 -0.46 -1.69 14.72
N SER A 64 -0.12 -2.75 13.98
CA SER A 64 0.06 -4.09 14.56
C SER A 64 1.37 -4.26 15.34
N LYS A 65 2.30 -3.31 15.24
CA LYS A 65 3.66 -3.36 15.82
C LYS A 65 4.48 -4.61 15.46
N LYS A 66 4.08 -5.38 14.44
CA LYS A 66 4.72 -6.65 14.08
C LYS A 66 6.07 -6.48 13.39
N ASN A 67 6.17 -5.51 12.47
CA ASN A 67 7.37 -5.31 11.65
C ASN A 67 7.52 -3.83 11.24
N GLN A 68 8.16 -3.03 12.10
CA GLN A 68 8.36 -1.61 11.85
C GLN A 68 9.19 -1.33 10.58
N ALA A 69 10.17 -2.16 10.27
CA ALA A 69 11.00 -2.01 9.07
C ALA A 69 10.18 -2.20 7.78
N LEU A 70 9.31 -3.22 7.75
CA LEU A 70 8.41 -3.44 6.61
C LEU A 70 7.39 -2.31 6.48
N ALA A 71 6.80 -1.86 7.60
CA ALA A 71 5.91 -0.71 7.61
C ALA A 71 6.60 0.53 7.00
N GLN A 72 7.82 0.82 7.43
CA GLN A 72 8.62 1.94 6.92
C GLN A 72 8.87 1.81 5.42
N ASN A 73 9.19 0.62 4.92
CA ASN A 73 9.42 0.39 3.49
C ASN A 73 8.18 0.75 2.65
N HIS A 74 7.01 0.27 3.05
CA HIS A 74 5.75 0.58 2.36
C HIS A 74 5.41 2.08 2.46
N LEU A 75 5.57 2.70 3.62
CA LEU A 75 5.34 4.13 3.78
C LEU A 75 6.29 4.97 2.91
N GLN A 76 7.56 4.58 2.78
CA GLN A 76 8.52 5.25 1.91
C GLN A 76 8.10 5.15 0.43
N ARG A 77 7.60 4.00 0.00
CA ARG A 77 7.05 3.81 -1.35
C ARG A 77 5.82 4.69 -1.58
N ALA A 78 4.91 4.76 -0.60
CA ALA A 78 3.77 5.67 -0.67
C ALA A 78 4.22 7.13 -0.82
N LEU A 79 5.22 7.57 -0.05
CA LEU A 79 5.78 8.92 -0.14
C LEU A 79 6.37 9.23 -1.52
N THR A 80 7.07 8.26 -2.12
CA THR A 80 7.67 8.40 -3.46
C THR A 80 6.62 8.62 -4.54
N TYR A 81 5.50 7.89 -4.50
CA TYR A 81 4.50 7.93 -5.59
C TYR A 81 3.35 8.92 -5.35
N ASN A 82 3.14 9.38 -4.11
CA ASN A 82 2.07 10.32 -3.80
C ASN A 82 2.44 11.74 -4.28
N ARG A 83 1.49 12.46 -4.89
CA ARG A 83 1.65 13.87 -5.31
C ARG A 83 0.93 14.87 -4.40
N ASN A 84 0.08 14.40 -3.49
CA ASN A 84 -0.68 15.24 -2.57
C ASN A 84 0.19 15.67 -1.36
N PRO A 85 0.41 16.98 -1.13
CA PRO A 85 1.26 17.46 -0.04
C PRO A 85 0.80 17.07 1.36
N ALA A 86 -0.50 17.15 1.65
CA ALA A 86 -1.05 16.80 2.96
C ALA A 86 -0.83 15.31 3.29
N MET A 87 -1.01 14.43 2.29
CA MET A 87 -0.71 13.01 2.45
C MET A 87 0.78 12.77 2.70
N LYS A 88 1.67 13.52 2.04
CA LYS A 88 3.12 13.38 2.28
C LYS A 88 3.50 13.73 3.71
N GLU A 89 2.95 14.80 4.26
CA GLU A 89 3.19 15.18 5.66
C GLU A 89 2.72 14.09 6.62
N GLU A 90 1.55 13.50 6.38
CA GLU A 90 1.06 12.36 7.17
C GLU A 90 2.01 11.16 7.07
N ILE A 91 2.42 10.77 5.86
CA ILE A 91 3.32 9.64 5.64
C ILE A 91 4.65 9.86 6.35
N ILE A 92 5.20 11.08 6.32
CA ILE A 92 6.44 11.43 7.04
C ILE A 92 6.25 11.26 8.55
N ARG A 93 5.10 11.66 9.11
CA ARG A 93 4.79 11.44 10.53
C ARG A 93 4.77 9.95 10.88
N LEU A 94 4.13 9.12 10.04
CA LEU A 94 4.09 7.67 10.26
C LEU A 94 5.48 7.03 10.15
N ILE A 95 6.33 7.47 9.21
CA ILE A 95 7.72 7.00 9.10
C ILE A 95 8.52 7.32 10.37
N LYS A 96 8.33 8.49 10.99
CA LYS A 96 9.00 8.80 12.26
C LYS A 96 8.56 7.85 13.40
N GLN A 97 7.30 7.40 13.39
CA GLN A 97 6.79 6.45 14.39
C GLN A 97 7.42 5.06 14.25
N THR A 98 7.87 4.66 13.05
CA THR A 98 8.56 3.37 12.87
C THR A 98 9.97 3.37 13.47
N GLN A 99 10.50 4.53 13.85
CA GLN A 99 11.86 4.73 14.39
C GLN A 99 11.85 5.02 15.89
N SER A 100 10.68 5.13 16.51
CA SER A 100 10.57 5.39 17.94
C SER A 100 10.79 4.08 18.72
N PRO A 101 11.67 4.09 19.75
CA PRO A 101 12.01 2.91 20.55
C PRO A 101 10.84 2.37 21.39
#